data_AF-B8F596-F1
#
_entry.id   AF-B8F596-F1
#
_cell.length_a   1.000
_cell.length_b   1.000
_cell.length_c   1.000
_cell.angle_alpha   90.00
_cell.angle_beta   90.00
_cell.angle_gamma   90.00
#
_symmetry.space_group_name_H-M   'P 1'
#
loop_
_entity.id
_entity.type
_entity.pdbx_description
1 polymer ?
#
loop_
_entity_poly.entity_id
_entity_poly.type
_entity_poly.pdbx_seq_one_letter_code
_entity_poly.pdbx_strand_id
1 'polypeptide(L)'
;MSREKLNTTQRALRILKALKGRSLTGLTNKEMCEAIGETPVNVTRAIAFLEAEGFVQRLDTGAYGLSYQILQIAVAHESEMQKASERLAQVRSRVQAGAF
;
A
#
# COMPACT_ATOMS: atom_id res chain seq x y z
N MET A 1 -21.37 -3.40 18.38
CA MET A 1 -20.09 -2.65 18.37
C MET A 1 -20.34 -1.30 17.74
N SER A 2 -20.27 -0.21 18.51
CA SER A 2 -20.29 1.14 17.94
C SER A 2 -19.06 1.28 17.03
N ARG A 3 -19.30 1.55 15.74
CA ARG A 3 -18.23 1.73 14.76
C ARG A 3 -17.54 3.05 15.09
N GLU A 4 -16.41 2.97 15.79
CA GLU A 4 -15.60 4.14 16.13
C GLU A 4 -15.30 4.94 14.86
N LYS A 5 -15.50 6.25 14.92
CA LYS A 5 -15.31 7.14 13.78
C LYS A 5 -13.83 7.11 13.39
N LEU A 6 -13.54 6.83 12.13
CA LEU A 6 -12.15 6.75 11.67
C LEU A 6 -11.49 8.11 11.80
N ASN A 7 -10.32 8.12 12.42
CA ASN A 7 -9.44 9.27 12.36
C ASN A 7 -8.75 9.35 10.98
N THR A 8 -8.10 10.47 10.71
CA THR A 8 -7.44 10.73 9.42
C THR A 8 -6.39 9.68 9.09
N THR A 9 -5.59 9.25 10.07
CA THR A 9 -4.54 8.23 9.89
C THR A 9 -5.11 6.89 9.48
N GLN A 10 -6.15 6.42 10.18
CA GLN A 10 -6.84 5.18 9.84
C GLN A 10 -7.45 5.23 8.44
N ARG A 11 -7.97 6.39 8.04
CA ARG A 11 -8.52 6.60 6.70
C ARG A 11 -7.44 6.56 5.63
N ALA A 12 -6.32 7.25 5.84
CA ALA A 12 -5.18 7.22 4.93
C ALA A 12 -4.68 5.78 4.72
N LEU A 13 -4.54 5.00 5.79
CA LEU A 13 -4.15 3.58 5.69
C LEU A 13 -5.18 2.73 4.92
N ARG A 14 -6.48 3.02 5.04
CA ARG A 14 -7.52 2.33 4.27
C ARG A 14 -7.50 2.71 2.79
N ILE A 15 -7.22 3.97 2.48
CA ILE A 15 -7.04 4.45 1.11
C ILE A 15 -5.89 3.70 0.44
N LEU A 16 -4.71 3.63 1.09
CA LEU A 16 -3.56 2.87 0.56
C LEU A 16 -3.90 1.41 0.27
N LYS A 17 -4.65 0.75 1.19
CA LYS A 17 -5.11 -0.63 1.00
C LYS A 17 -6.07 -0.77 -0.18
N ALA A 18 -7.00 0.16 -0.35
CA ALA A 18 -7.97 0.14 -1.44
C ALA A 18 -7.34 0.40 -2.82
N LEU A 19 -6.22 1.14 -2.86
CA LEU A 19 -5.45 1.38 -4.08
C LEU A 19 -4.49 0.22 -4.45
N LYS A 20 -4.38 -0.83 -3.63
CA LYS A 20 -3.53 -1.99 -3.91
C LYS A 20 -3.88 -2.60 -5.28
N GLY A 21 -2.87 -2.76 -6.13
CA GLY A 21 -3.04 -3.31 -7.49
C GLY A 21 -3.68 -2.34 -8.48
N ARG A 22 -3.90 -1.08 -8.10
CA ARG A 22 -4.51 -0.04 -8.93
C ARG A 22 -3.60 1.17 -9.11
N SER A 23 -2.28 0.98 -9.14
CA SER A 23 -1.32 2.08 -9.28
C SER A 23 -1.45 2.84 -10.61
N LEU A 24 -1.89 2.17 -11.67
CA LEU A 24 -2.04 2.75 -13.02
C LEU A 24 -3.49 3.10 -13.40
N THR A 25 -4.46 2.39 -12.83
CA THR A 25 -5.89 2.61 -13.10
C THR A 25 -6.51 3.57 -12.09
N GLY A 26 -6.03 3.53 -10.85
CA GLY A 26 -6.47 4.36 -9.75
C GLY A 26 -7.90 4.08 -9.29
N LEU A 27 -8.39 4.96 -8.41
CA LEU A 27 -9.78 5.10 -8.02
C LEU A 27 -10.15 6.59 -7.96
N THR A 28 -11.34 6.93 -8.45
CA THR A 28 -11.92 8.27 -8.29
C THR A 28 -12.29 8.52 -6.83
N ASN A 29 -12.53 9.78 -6.45
CA ASN A 29 -12.95 10.11 -5.09
C ASN A 29 -14.25 9.38 -4.69
N LYS A 30 -15.20 9.25 -5.63
CA LYS A 30 -16.47 8.53 -5.41
C LYS A 30 -16.24 7.05 -5.14
N GLU A 31 -15.49 6.37 -6.02
CA GLU A 31 -15.16 4.95 -5.83
C GLU A 31 -14.36 4.73 -4.54
N MET A 32 -13.52 5.69 -4.17
CA MET A 32 -12.77 5.64 -2.91
C MET A 32 -13.68 5.76 -1.69
N CYS A 33 -14.67 6.67 -1.71
CA CYS A 33 -15.69 6.78 -0.67
C CYS A 33 -16.45 5.46 -0.49
N GLU A 34 -16.87 4.84 -1.60
CA GLU A 34 -17.58 3.55 -1.60
C GLU A 34 -16.68 2.43 -1.06
N ALA A 35 -15.42 2.37 -1.50
CA ALA A 35 -14.48 1.32 -1.11
C ALA A 35 -14.16 1.32 0.40
N ILE A 36 -14.10 2.48 1.05
CA ILE A 36 -13.71 2.58 2.46
C ILE A 36 -14.87 2.98 3.41
N GLY A 37 -16.05 3.29 2.86
CA GLY A 37 -17.25 3.68 3.60
C GLY A 37 -17.13 5.04 4.29
N GLU A 38 -16.61 6.04 3.57
CA GLU A 38 -16.34 7.39 4.10
C GLU A 38 -16.97 8.50 3.25
N THR A 39 -17.03 9.71 3.80
CA THR A 39 -17.58 10.86 3.08
C THR A 39 -16.55 11.51 2.15
N PRO A 40 -16.98 12.18 1.07
CA PRO A 40 -16.07 12.84 0.12
C PRO A 40 -15.10 13.82 0.77
N VAL A 41 -15.57 14.65 1.71
CA VAL A 41 -14.74 15.63 2.43
C VAL A 41 -13.63 14.93 3.22
N ASN A 42 -13.98 13.83 3.87
CA ASN A 42 -13.09 13.03 4.68
C ASN A 42 -12.02 12.32 3.85
N VAL A 43 -12.42 11.78 2.69
CA VAL A 43 -11.54 11.14 1.72
C VAL A 43 -10.58 12.17 1.11
N THR A 44 -11.07 13.31 0.63
CA THR A 44 -10.23 14.36 0.02
C THR A 44 -9.14 14.85 0.98
N ARG A 45 -9.47 15.06 2.26
CA ARG A 45 -8.46 15.45 3.27
C ARG A 45 -7.38 14.40 3.47
N ALA A 46 -7.76 13.12 3.51
CA ALA A 46 -6.81 12.03 3.68
C ALA A 46 -5.98 11.78 2.42
N ILE A 47 -6.54 11.98 1.22
CA ILE A 47 -5.81 11.95 -0.05
C ILE A 47 -4.78 13.08 -0.08
N ALA A 48 -5.17 14.32 0.24
CA ALA A 48 -4.24 15.45 0.26
C ALA A 48 -3.06 15.21 1.22
N PHE A 49 -3.32 14.59 2.38
CA PHE A 49 -2.26 14.15 3.29
C PHE A 49 -1.32 13.12 2.65
N LEU A 50 -1.87 12.10 1.99
CA LEU A 50 -1.06 11.06 1.31
C LEU A 50 -0.29 11.58 0.08
N GLU A 51 -0.85 12.56 -0.63
CA GLU A 51 -0.17 13.24 -1.75
C GLU A 51 1.01 14.09 -1.22
N ALA A 52 0.82 14.80 -0.11
CA ALA A 52 1.89 15.57 0.53
C ALA A 52 3.05 14.69 1.03
N GLU A 53 2.74 13.49 1.54
CA GLU A 53 3.74 12.47 1.92
C GLU A 53 4.33 11.73 0.70
N GLY A 54 3.84 12.01 -0.50
CA GLY A 54 4.31 11.42 -1.74
C GLY A 54 3.87 9.97 -1.97
N PHE A 55 2.89 9.45 -1.23
CA PHE A 55 2.41 8.06 -1.34
C PHE A 55 1.29 7.83 -2.36
N VAL A 56 0.54 8.89 -2.67
CA VAL A 56 -0.54 8.89 -3.66
C VAL A 56 -0.23 9.94 -4.72
N GLN A 57 -0.67 9.67 -5.95
CA GLN A 57 -0.57 10.60 -7.07
C GLN A 57 -1.91 10.67 -7.80
N ARG A 58 -2.20 11.84 -8.38
CA ARG A 58 -3.31 12.01 -9.32
C ARG A 58 -2.87 11.59 -10.72
N LEU A 59 -3.69 10.76 -11.35
CA LEU A 59 -3.50 10.27 -12.72
C LEU A 59 -4.14 11.23 -13.73
N ASP A 60 -3.78 11.11 -15.00
CA ASP A 60 -4.34 11.91 -16.11
C ASP A 60 -5.87 11.74 -16.24
N THR A 61 -6.38 10.58 -15.85
CA THR A 61 -7.83 10.28 -15.80
C THR A 61 -8.57 11.02 -14.68
N GLY A 62 -7.84 11.70 -13.79
CA GLY A 62 -8.37 12.33 -12.58
C GLY A 62 -8.59 11.37 -11.41
N ALA A 63 -8.31 10.07 -11.58
CA ALA A 63 -8.29 9.08 -10.50
C ALA A 63 -7.00 9.21 -9.66
N TYR A 64 -7.00 8.62 -8.46
CA TYR A 64 -5.85 8.58 -7.57
C TYR A 64 -5.23 7.18 -7.59
N GLY A 65 -3.91 7.08 -7.73
CA GLY A 65 -3.15 5.84 -7.71
C GLY A 65 -2.01 5.87 -6.68
N LEU A 66 -1.45 4.70 -6.37
CA LEU A 66 -0.20 4.64 -5.58
C LEU A 66 0.94 5.27 -6.38
N SER A 67 1.81 6.01 -5.69
CA SER A 67 2.99 6.63 -6.28
C SER A 67 4.18 5.66 -6.40
N TYR A 68 5.24 6.13 -7.05
CA TYR A 68 6.53 5.42 -7.09
C TYR A 68 7.19 5.25 -5.72
N GLN A 69 6.93 6.11 -4.74
CA GLN A 69 7.50 5.99 -3.40
C GLN A 69 6.99 4.73 -2.68
N ILE A 70 5.70 4.43 -2.83
CA ILE A 70 5.13 3.16 -2.32
C ILE A 70 5.74 1.96 -3.05
N LEU A 71 5.96 2.07 -4.36
CA LEU A 71 6.63 1.01 -5.13
C LEU A 71 8.06 0.76 -4.64
N GLN A 72 8.82 1.82 -4.36
CA GLN A 72 10.18 1.71 -3.81
C GLN A 72 10.19 0.99 -2.46
N ILE A 73 9.26 1.33 -1.55
CA ILE A 73 9.11 0.66 -0.26
C ILE A 73 8.79 -0.83 -0.47
N ALA A 74 7.86 -1.14 -1.38
CA ALA A 74 7.45 -2.51 -1.68
C ALA A 74 8.63 -3.35 -2.23
N VAL A 75 9.38 -2.82 -3.19
CA VAL A 75 10.55 -3.49 -3.79
C VAL A 75 11.66 -3.70 -2.77
N ALA A 76 11.92 -2.71 -1.91
CA ALA A 76 12.93 -2.84 -0.85
C ALA A 76 12.56 -3.96 0.13
N HIS A 77 11.30 -4.00 0.57
CA HIS A 77 10.80 -5.03 1.47
C HIS A 77 10.81 -6.42 0.82
N GLU A 78 10.37 -6.54 -0.42
CA GLU A 78 10.41 -7.79 -1.18
C GLU A 78 11.85 -8.32 -1.33
N SER A 79 12.79 -7.44 -1.67
CA SER A 79 14.21 -7.80 -1.79
C SER A 79 14.79 -8.34 -0.47
N GLU A 80 14.43 -7.76 0.68
CA GLU A 80 14.84 -8.25 1.99
C GLU A 80 14.29 -9.65 2.28
N MET A 81 13.00 -9.86 2.02
CA MET A 81 12.35 -11.15 2.23
C MET A 81 12.92 -12.24 1.31
N GLN A 82 13.25 -11.90 0.07
CA GLN A 82 13.87 -12.80 -0.88
C GLN A 82 15.26 -13.26 -0.40
N LYS A 83 16.11 -12.33 0.07
CA LYS A 83 17.43 -12.66 0.65
C LYS A 83 17.32 -13.58 1.86
N ALA A 84 16.33 -13.34 2.72
CA ALA A 84 16.08 -14.20 3.88
C ALA A 84 15.68 -15.62 3.45
N SER A 85 14.81 -15.74 2.44
CA SER A 85 14.41 -17.03 1.85
C SER A 85 15.61 -17.79 1.27
N GLU A 86 16.46 -17.09 0.50
CA GLU A 86 17.68 -17.66 -0.09
C GLU A 86 18.66 -18.18 0.98
N ARG A 87 18.85 -17.43 2.06
CA ARG A 87 19.68 -17.87 3.19
C ARG A 87 19.15 -19.15 3.82
N LEU A 88 17.83 -19.25 4.03
CA LEU A 88 17.20 -20.45 4.56
C LEU A 88 17.37 -21.65 3.61
N ALA A 89 17.24 -21.43 2.30
CA ALA A 89 17.46 -22.46 1.29
C ALA A 89 18.90 -22.99 1.30
N GLN A 90 19.89 -22.10 1.43
CA GLN A 90 21.31 -22.48 1.53
C GLN A 90 21.59 -23.34 2.77
N VAL A 91 21.06 -22.94 3.93
CA VAL A 91 21.21 -23.71 5.18
C VAL A 91 20.58 -25.10 5.02
N ARG A 92 19.37 -25.19 4.45
CA ARG A 92 18.71 -26.48 4.19
C ARG A 92 19.53 -27.38 3.27
N SER A 93 20.09 -26.83 2.20
CA SER A 93 20.92 -27.57 1.25
C SER A 93 22.18 -28.15 1.92
N ARG A 94 22.87 -27.38 2.76
CA ARG A 94 24.06 -27.85 3.50
C ARG A 94 23.73 -29.01 4.45
N VAL A 95 22.64 -28.87 5.21
CA VAL A 95 22.17 -29.92 6.13
C VAL A 95 21.81 -31.20 5.37
N GLN A 96 21.13 -31.10 4.22
CA GLN A 96 20.77 -32.25 3.39
C GLN A 96 22.00 -32.92 2.76
N ALA A 97 23.01 -32.15 2.38
CA ALA A 97 24.25 -32.66 1.80
C ALA A 97 25.17 -33.33 2.84
N GLY A 98 24.80 -33.36 4.13
CA GLY A 98 25.66 -33.88 5.20
C GLY A 98 26.95 -33.08 5.41
N ALA A 99 27.00 -31.86 4.87
CA ALA A 99 28.11 -30.93 5.04
C ALA A 99 27.86 -30.14 6.33
N PHE A 100 28.35 -30.67 7.45
CA PHE A 100 28.40 -29.98 8.75
C PHE A 100 29.75 -29.29 8.92
#